data_AF-A0A2W2C3P1-F1
#
_entry.id   AF-A0A2W2C3P1-F1
#
_cell.length_a   1.000
_cell.length_b   1.000
_cell.length_c   1.000
_cell.angle_alpha   90.00
_cell.angle_beta   90.00
_cell.angle_gamma   90.00
#
_symmetry.space_group_name_H-M   'P 1'
#
loop_
_entity.id
_entity.type
_entity.pdbx_description
1 polymer ?
#
loop_
_entity_poly.entity_id
_entity_poly.type
_entity_poly.pdbx_seq_one_letter_code
_entity_poly.pdbx_strand_id
1 'polypeptide(L)'
;MWLWHERDYWSFDDGDRIYWRNDAAFVTQPPIGEAGWTSFLNFINAEQFTRDITMVTGIAAQRVEQLRSQFADPAATAQQLASRTTRHGESPWWHAYHTGSAAALAGDPDTARQAFHRITVGNLDPDWAHDLAQHARQLADLADNPPALQQRVIDVIHATRQRLKLPPAHPVPCQVRRSDRSENISGGAS
;
A
#
# COMPACT_ATOMS: atom_id res chain seq x y z
N MET A 1 -0.31 -4.12 0.40
CA MET A 1 -0.90 -3.27 -0.63
C MET A 1 -0.59 -3.90 -1.99
N TRP A 2 -1.46 -4.72 -2.60
CA TRP A 2 -1.21 -5.55 -3.80
C TRP A 2 -0.95 -4.85 -5.15
N LEU A 3 -0.30 -3.68 -5.17
CA LEU A 3 -0.07 -2.87 -6.39
C LEU A 3 0.84 -3.54 -7.45
N TRP A 4 1.50 -4.64 -7.13
CA TRP A 4 2.59 -5.20 -7.94
C TRP A 4 2.36 -6.65 -8.38
N HIS A 5 1.10 -7.08 -8.44
CA HIS A 5 0.74 -8.40 -8.95
C HIS A 5 -0.50 -8.28 -9.85
N GLU A 6 -0.41 -8.86 -11.04
CA GLU A 6 -1.46 -8.73 -12.05
C GLU A 6 -2.74 -9.46 -11.61
N ARG A 7 -3.86 -8.74 -11.54
CA ARG A 7 -5.16 -9.29 -11.13
C ARG A 7 -6.31 -8.69 -11.94
N ASP A 8 -7.44 -9.38 -11.90
CA ASP A 8 -8.72 -9.01 -12.51
C ASP A 8 -9.78 -8.58 -11.47
N TYR A 9 -9.38 -8.37 -10.20
CA TYR A 9 -10.24 -7.84 -9.14
C TYR A 9 -9.52 -6.78 -8.27
N TRP A 10 -10.32 -5.98 -7.56
CA TRP A 10 -9.85 -4.93 -6.65
C TRP A 10 -9.54 -5.50 -5.26
N SER A 11 -8.41 -5.10 -4.68
CA SER A 11 -8.07 -5.38 -3.29
C SER A 11 -7.27 -4.22 -2.69
N PHE A 12 -7.47 -3.96 -1.41
CA PHE A 12 -6.77 -2.92 -0.63
C PHE A 12 -6.30 -3.55 0.68
N ASP A 13 -5.03 -3.39 1.03
CA ASP A 13 -4.49 -3.92 2.30
C ASP A 13 -4.38 -2.85 3.39
N ASP A 14 -4.20 -1.60 2.98
CA ASP A 14 -4.35 -0.46 3.88
C ASP A 14 -5.80 0.02 3.75
N GLY A 15 -6.65 -0.67 4.48
CA GLY A 15 -8.07 -0.40 4.58
C GLY A 15 -8.61 -1.16 5.77
N ASP A 16 -9.20 -0.43 6.70
CA ASP A 16 -9.84 -1.06 7.84
C ASP A 16 -11.26 -1.49 7.47
N ARG A 17 -11.71 -2.60 8.04
CA ARG A 17 -13.11 -3.01 7.93
C ARG A 17 -13.94 -2.16 8.87
N ILE A 18 -15.15 -1.79 8.47
CA ILE A 18 -16.07 -1.07 9.34
C ILE A 18 -16.86 -2.10 10.15
N TYR A 19 -16.86 -1.92 11.46
CA TYR A 19 -17.66 -2.68 12.41
C TYR A 19 -18.61 -1.74 13.13
N TRP A 20 -19.87 -2.12 13.22
CA TRP A 20 -20.95 -1.32 13.77
C TRP A 20 -21.46 -1.88 15.08
N ARG A 21 -22.03 -1.01 15.89
CA ARG A 21 -22.87 -1.35 17.03
C ARG A 21 -24.32 -0.96 16.76
N ASN A 22 -25.23 -1.52 17.56
CA ASN A 22 -26.66 -1.24 17.48
C ASN A 22 -27.02 0.23 17.77
N ASP A 23 -26.12 0.98 18.41
CA ASP A 23 -26.24 2.42 18.67
C ASP A 23 -25.75 3.28 17.48
N ALA A 24 -25.48 2.67 16.32
CA ALA A 24 -24.92 3.28 15.11
C ALA A 24 -23.49 3.84 15.27
N ALA A 25 -22.81 3.57 16.39
CA ALA A 25 -21.37 3.79 16.49
C ALA A 25 -20.62 2.77 15.61
N PHE A 26 -19.45 3.16 15.09
CA PHE A 26 -18.60 2.24 14.36
C PHE A 26 -17.12 2.40 14.69
N VAL A 27 -16.37 1.34 14.43
CA VAL A 27 -14.91 1.29 14.54
C VAL A 27 -14.30 0.57 13.34
N THR A 28 -13.02 0.85 13.11
CA THR A 28 -12.19 0.21 12.09
C THR A 28 -11.54 -1.08 12.58
N GLN A 29 -11.40 -1.23 13.91
CA GLN A 29 -10.89 -2.41 14.57
C GLN A 29 -11.66 -2.62 15.88
N PRO A 30 -12.42 -3.71 16.03
CA PRO A 30 -13.19 -3.95 17.23
C PRO A 30 -12.24 -4.29 18.40
N PRO A 31 -12.49 -3.77 19.61
CA PRO A 31 -11.74 -4.17 20.78
C PRO A 31 -11.83 -5.69 21.01
N ILE A 32 -10.69 -6.30 21.35
CA ILE A 32 -10.61 -7.74 21.59
C ILE A 32 -11.49 -8.10 22.79
N GLY A 33 -12.41 -9.05 22.61
CA GLY A 33 -13.28 -9.55 23.67
C GLY A 33 -14.58 -8.76 23.87
N GLU A 34 -14.81 -7.68 23.12
CA GLU A 34 -16.10 -6.99 23.14
C GLU A 34 -17.09 -7.62 22.16
N ALA A 35 -18.29 -7.92 22.64
CA ALA A 35 -19.40 -8.43 21.83
C ALA A 35 -20.25 -7.29 21.25
N GLY A 36 -21.07 -7.61 20.22
CA GLY A 36 -22.04 -6.67 19.65
C GLY A 36 -21.54 -5.85 18.47
N TRP A 37 -20.33 -6.11 17.99
CA TRP A 37 -19.79 -5.56 16.75
C TRP A 37 -20.24 -6.40 15.55
N THR A 38 -20.84 -5.76 14.53
CA THR A 38 -21.25 -6.41 13.27
C THR A 38 -20.61 -5.73 12.07
N SER A 39 -20.17 -6.50 11.08
CA SER A 39 -19.68 -5.95 9.80
C SER A 39 -20.83 -5.55 8.86
N PHE A 40 -22.08 -5.76 9.25
CA PHE A 40 -23.26 -5.49 8.44
C PHE A 40 -24.37 -4.85 9.27
N LEU A 41 -24.94 -3.76 8.76
CA LEU A 41 -26.14 -3.12 9.29
C LEU A 41 -27.34 -3.47 8.42
N ASN A 42 -28.43 -3.88 9.05
CA ASN A 42 -29.68 -4.13 8.34
C ASN A 42 -30.27 -2.81 7.83
N PHE A 43 -30.77 -2.81 6.61
CA PHE A 43 -31.57 -1.71 6.09
C PHE A 43 -32.91 -1.66 6.83
N ILE A 44 -33.20 -0.53 7.47
CA ILE A 44 -34.48 -0.30 8.16
C ILE A 44 -35.35 0.62 7.31
N ASN A 45 -34.82 1.76 6.91
CA ASN A 45 -35.50 2.74 6.07
C ASN A 45 -34.48 3.66 5.37
N ALA A 46 -34.99 4.47 4.42
CA ALA A 46 -34.15 5.38 3.64
C ALA A 46 -33.44 6.44 4.49
N GLU A 47 -34.08 6.97 5.53
CA GLU A 47 -33.51 8.01 6.39
C GLU A 47 -32.30 7.48 7.18
N GLN A 48 -32.42 6.30 7.79
CA GLN A 48 -31.33 5.60 8.46
C GLN A 48 -30.18 5.33 7.49
N PHE A 49 -30.48 4.77 6.32
CA PHE A 49 -29.48 4.49 5.32
C PHE A 49 -28.73 5.76 4.88
N THR A 50 -29.44 6.84 4.57
CA THR A 50 -28.84 8.11 4.15
C THR A 50 -27.94 8.69 5.24
N ARG A 51 -28.39 8.73 6.50
CA ARG A 51 -27.57 9.23 7.61
C ARG A 51 -26.29 8.41 7.76
N ASP A 52 -26.41 7.08 7.78
CA ASP A 52 -25.28 6.20 8.08
C ASP A 52 -24.27 6.16 6.90
N ILE A 53 -24.75 6.14 5.65
CA ILE A 53 -23.86 6.20 4.48
C ILE A 53 -23.17 7.55 4.34
N THR A 54 -23.84 8.67 4.66
CA THR A 54 -23.20 9.99 4.69
C THR A 54 -22.08 10.06 5.73
N MET A 55 -22.30 9.49 6.92
CA MET A 55 -21.25 9.43 7.95
C MET A 55 -20.05 8.60 7.48
N VAL A 56 -20.29 7.39 6.95
CA VAL A 56 -19.23 6.48 6.48
C VAL A 56 -18.44 7.08 5.33
N THR A 57 -19.13 7.67 4.35
CA THR A 57 -18.48 8.29 3.19
C THR A 57 -17.63 9.49 3.60
N GLY A 58 -18.10 10.30 4.56
CA GLY A 58 -17.32 11.40 5.12
C GLY A 58 -16.01 10.92 5.77
N ILE A 59 -16.08 9.86 6.59
CA ILE A 59 -14.90 9.29 7.26
C ILE A 59 -13.97 8.59 6.24
N ALA A 60 -14.52 7.88 5.27
CA ALA A 60 -13.74 7.29 4.18
C ALA A 60 -12.98 8.35 3.38
N ALA A 61 -13.63 9.47 3.06
CA ALA A 61 -12.98 10.59 2.36
C ALA A 61 -11.82 11.18 3.19
N GLN A 62 -12.03 11.42 4.48
CA GLN A 62 -10.97 11.89 5.38
C GLN A 62 -9.81 10.90 5.46
N ARG A 63 -10.11 9.60 5.56
CA ARG A 63 -9.09 8.55 5.63
C ARG A 63 -8.28 8.46 4.34
N VAL A 64 -8.92 8.62 3.19
CA VAL A 64 -8.22 8.70 1.90
C VAL A 64 -7.23 9.85 1.87
N GLU A 65 -7.62 11.04 2.33
CA GLU A 65 -6.71 12.19 2.38
C GLU A 65 -5.55 11.99 3.38
N GLN A 66 -5.82 11.37 4.52
CA GLN A 66 -4.78 11.00 5.47
C GLN A 66 -3.79 10.00 4.87
N LEU A 67 -4.28 8.95 4.20
CA LEU A 67 -3.45 7.94 3.55
C LEU A 67 -2.63 8.56 2.42
N ARG A 68 -3.21 9.44 1.59
CA ARG A 68 -2.47 10.19 0.56
C ARG A 68 -1.34 11.02 1.15
N SER A 69 -1.58 11.64 2.30
CA SER A 69 -0.57 12.44 2.99
C SER A 69 0.54 11.57 3.58
N GLN A 70 0.19 10.39 4.11
CA GLN A 70 1.13 9.43 4.68
C GLN A 70 1.99 8.72 3.61
N PHE A 71 1.38 8.43 2.46
CA PHE A 71 1.99 7.70 1.33
C PHE A 71 2.14 8.61 0.11
N ALA A 72 2.73 9.79 0.33
CA ALA A 72 2.83 10.83 -0.69
C ALA A 72 3.74 10.44 -1.87
N ASP A 73 4.77 9.64 -1.60
CA ASP A 73 5.74 9.18 -2.60
C ASP A 73 6.28 7.78 -2.25
N PRO A 74 7.01 7.12 -3.18
CA PRO A 74 7.58 5.80 -2.93
C PRO A 74 8.55 5.74 -1.74
N ALA A 75 9.31 6.81 -1.45
CA ALA A 75 10.27 6.83 -0.36
C ALA A 75 9.58 6.91 1.01
N ALA A 76 8.58 7.78 1.16
CA ALA A 76 7.72 7.83 2.33
C ALA A 76 7.03 6.47 2.56
N THR A 77 6.55 5.85 1.48
CA THR A 77 5.94 4.52 1.55
C THR A 77 6.93 3.46 2.01
N ALA A 78 8.15 3.44 1.45
CA ALA A 78 9.20 2.50 1.84
C ALA A 78 9.55 2.65 3.32
N GLN A 79 9.72 3.89 3.80
CA GLN A 79 10.01 4.17 5.20
C GLN A 79 8.89 3.70 6.14
N GLN A 80 7.63 3.98 5.80
CA GLN A 80 6.47 3.55 6.58
C GLN A 80 6.35 2.03 6.65
N LEU A 81 6.57 1.33 5.54
CA LEU A 81 6.51 -0.13 5.50
C LEU A 81 7.70 -0.76 6.25
N ALA A 82 8.92 -0.25 6.07
CA ALA A 82 10.12 -0.79 6.70
C ALA A 82 10.16 -0.55 8.22
N SER A 83 9.56 0.54 8.70
CA SER A 83 9.54 0.90 10.13
C SER A 83 8.49 0.17 10.96
N ARG A 84 7.49 -0.44 10.32
CA ARG A 84 6.40 -1.14 11.03
C ARG A 84 6.59 -2.65 11.00
N THR A 85 6.11 -3.32 12.03
CA THR A 85 5.93 -4.78 12.01
C THR A 85 4.67 -5.13 11.21
N THR A 86 4.62 -6.36 10.70
CA THR A 86 3.43 -6.95 10.09
C THR A 86 2.24 -6.87 11.04
N ARG A 87 1.09 -6.37 10.57
CA ARG A 87 -0.13 -6.28 11.39
C ARG A 87 -0.73 -7.66 11.65
N HIS A 88 -1.56 -7.76 12.68
CA HIS A 88 -2.33 -8.99 12.91
C HIS A 88 -3.23 -9.31 11.70
N GLY A 89 -3.11 -10.52 11.15
CA GLY A 89 -3.82 -10.94 9.93
C GLY A 89 -3.16 -10.52 8.62
N GLU A 90 -2.11 -9.69 8.64
CA GLU A 90 -1.29 -9.40 7.46
C GLU A 90 -0.25 -10.50 7.26
N SER A 91 -0.03 -10.93 6.02
CA SER A 91 1.00 -11.91 5.71
C SER A 91 2.39 -11.27 5.75
N PRO A 92 3.37 -11.88 6.45
CA PRO A 92 4.73 -11.36 6.51
C PRO A 92 5.41 -11.36 5.13
N TRP A 93 5.04 -12.28 4.24
CA TRP A 93 5.59 -12.33 2.87
C TRP A 93 5.06 -11.21 1.99
N TRP A 94 3.76 -10.92 2.05
CA TRP A 94 3.18 -9.78 1.34
C TRP A 94 3.74 -8.46 1.87
N HIS A 95 3.87 -8.35 3.20
CA HIS A 95 4.50 -7.21 3.82
C HIS A 95 5.95 -7.01 3.34
N ALA A 96 6.76 -8.07 3.33
CA ALA A 96 8.13 -8.03 2.81
C ALA A 96 8.17 -7.66 1.33
N TYR A 97 7.29 -8.22 0.51
CA TYR A 97 7.21 -7.91 -0.93
C TYR A 97 6.91 -6.43 -1.17
N HIS A 98 5.92 -5.87 -0.49
CA HIS A 98 5.57 -4.45 -0.62
C HIS A 98 6.67 -3.52 -0.13
N THR A 99 7.32 -3.88 0.98
CA THR A 99 8.47 -3.15 1.50
C THR A 99 9.59 -3.12 0.46
N GLY A 100 9.90 -4.27 -0.15
CA GLY A 100 10.95 -4.38 -1.16
C GLY A 100 10.63 -3.57 -2.42
N SER A 101 9.41 -3.68 -2.95
CA SER A 101 8.99 -2.91 -4.13
C SER A 101 9.02 -1.39 -3.88
N ALA A 102 8.55 -0.94 -2.72
CA ALA A 102 8.58 0.48 -2.37
C ALA A 102 10.01 1.01 -2.23
N ALA A 103 10.89 0.26 -1.54
CA ALA A 103 12.31 0.62 -1.40
C ALA A 103 13.01 0.69 -2.76
N ALA A 104 12.75 -0.27 -3.64
CA ALA A 104 13.36 -0.28 -4.97
C ALA A 104 12.91 0.93 -5.82
N LEU A 105 11.62 1.29 -5.77
CA LEU A 105 11.10 2.50 -6.42
C LEU A 105 11.62 3.80 -5.81
N ALA A 106 11.99 3.77 -4.52
CA ALA A 106 12.62 4.88 -3.82
C ALA A 106 14.13 5.01 -4.12
N GLY A 107 14.72 4.08 -4.87
CA GLY A 107 16.16 4.05 -5.15
C GLY A 107 17.01 3.51 -3.99
N ASP A 108 16.42 2.68 -3.11
CA ASP A 108 17.10 1.99 -2.01
C ASP A 108 17.22 0.49 -2.32
N PRO A 109 18.25 0.08 -3.09
CA PRO A 109 18.42 -1.32 -3.50
C PRO A 109 18.76 -2.25 -2.34
N ASP A 110 19.41 -1.76 -1.29
CA ASP A 110 19.82 -2.59 -0.16
C ASP A 110 18.61 -3.00 0.69
N THR A 111 17.74 -2.05 1.05
CA THR A 111 16.47 -2.37 1.71
C THR A 111 15.59 -3.25 0.83
N ALA A 112 15.58 -3.00 -0.49
CA ALA A 112 14.83 -3.82 -1.42
C ALA A 112 15.27 -5.29 -1.41
N ARG A 113 16.58 -5.54 -1.59
CA ARG A 113 17.14 -6.91 -1.58
C ARG A 113 16.88 -7.60 -0.23
N GLN A 114 17.11 -6.91 0.88
CA GLN A 114 16.85 -7.47 2.21
C GLN A 114 15.40 -7.89 2.38
N ALA A 115 14.45 -7.08 1.92
CA ALA A 115 13.03 -7.37 2.00
C ALA A 115 12.64 -8.55 1.09
N PHE A 116 13.11 -8.59 -0.16
CA PHE A 116 12.82 -9.70 -1.08
C PHE A 116 13.44 -11.03 -0.62
N HIS A 117 14.64 -11.01 -0.03
CA HIS A 117 15.27 -12.22 0.52
C HIS A 117 14.50 -12.87 1.68
N ARG A 118 13.64 -12.11 2.38
CA ARG A 118 12.76 -12.67 3.43
C ARG A 118 11.65 -13.56 2.86
N ILE A 119 11.40 -13.52 1.56
CA ILE A 119 10.40 -14.35 0.88
C ILE A 119 11.04 -15.68 0.47
N THR A 120 11.06 -16.64 1.39
CA THR A 120 11.68 -17.96 1.17
C THR A 120 10.66 -18.99 0.69
N VAL A 121 10.92 -19.61 -0.47
CA VAL A 121 10.04 -20.62 -1.11
C VAL A 121 9.77 -21.84 -0.22
N GLY A 122 10.74 -22.25 0.63
CA GLY A 122 10.63 -23.47 1.43
C GLY A 122 9.51 -23.49 2.49
N ASN A 123 8.84 -22.35 2.74
CA ASN A 123 7.75 -22.23 3.71
C ASN A 123 6.38 -21.91 3.05
N LEU A 124 6.27 -22.10 1.73
CA LEU A 124 5.17 -21.60 0.89
C LEU A 124 4.40 -22.78 0.26
N ASP A 125 3.33 -23.24 0.91
CA ASP A 125 2.56 -24.43 0.47
C ASP A 125 1.51 -24.20 -0.65
N PRO A 126 1.00 -22.99 -0.91
CA PRO A 126 0.10 -22.76 -2.05
C PRO A 126 0.79 -22.19 -3.30
N ASP A 127 0.30 -22.52 -4.49
CA ASP A 127 0.86 -22.08 -5.80
C ASP A 127 1.12 -20.57 -5.89
N TRP A 128 0.21 -19.75 -5.32
CA TRP A 128 0.37 -18.29 -5.30
C TRP A 128 1.67 -17.82 -4.64
N ALA A 129 2.22 -18.63 -3.74
CA ALA A 129 3.38 -18.28 -2.97
C ALA A 129 4.68 -18.59 -3.73
N HIS A 130 4.66 -19.61 -4.60
CA HIS A 130 5.72 -19.83 -5.59
C HIS A 130 5.81 -18.66 -6.57
N ASP A 131 4.66 -18.20 -7.07
CA ASP A 131 4.57 -17.02 -7.95
C ASP A 131 5.10 -15.77 -7.25
N LEU A 132 4.72 -15.53 -5.99
CA LEU A 132 5.22 -14.42 -5.20
C LEU A 132 6.75 -14.44 -5.07
N ALA A 133 7.32 -15.60 -4.73
CA ALA A 133 8.76 -15.73 -4.57
C ALA A 133 9.51 -15.62 -5.91
N GLN A 134 8.90 -16.03 -7.03
CA GLN A 134 9.45 -15.78 -8.35
C GLN A 134 9.44 -14.29 -8.69
N HIS A 135 8.34 -13.58 -8.46
CA HIS A 135 8.26 -12.13 -8.68
C HIS A 135 9.25 -11.36 -7.79
N ALA A 136 9.37 -11.75 -6.51
CA ALA A 136 10.32 -11.14 -5.59
C ALA A 136 11.77 -11.27 -6.11
N ARG A 137 12.16 -12.44 -6.63
CA ARG A 137 13.48 -12.66 -7.24
C ARG A 137 13.69 -11.79 -8.47
N GLN A 138 12.72 -11.75 -9.39
CA GLN A 138 12.79 -10.90 -10.58
C GLN A 138 12.98 -9.42 -10.23
N LEU A 139 12.30 -8.91 -9.19
CA LEU A 139 12.46 -7.54 -8.75
C LEU A 139 13.79 -7.31 -8.03
N ALA A 140 14.28 -8.28 -7.26
CA ALA A 140 15.59 -8.21 -6.61
C ALA A 140 16.73 -8.12 -7.64
N ASP A 141 16.64 -8.89 -8.74
CA ASP A 141 17.62 -8.87 -9.83
C ASP A 141 17.66 -7.51 -10.57
N LEU A 142 16.56 -6.76 -10.52
CA LEU A 142 16.43 -5.42 -11.11
C LEU A 142 16.74 -4.29 -10.13
N ALA A 143 16.98 -4.58 -8.84
CA ALA A 143 17.13 -3.55 -7.81
C ALA A 143 18.28 -2.57 -8.11
N ASP A 144 19.36 -3.04 -8.75
CA ASP A 144 20.52 -2.24 -9.14
C ASP A 144 20.34 -1.50 -10.48
N ASN A 145 19.19 -1.66 -11.13
CA ASN A 145 18.85 -0.97 -12.37
C ASN A 145 17.50 -0.23 -12.23
N PRO A 146 17.49 0.95 -11.57
CA PRO A 146 16.27 1.70 -11.31
C PRO A 146 15.42 1.98 -12.57
N PRO A 147 16.00 2.33 -13.74
CA PRO A 147 15.21 2.48 -14.97
C PRO A 147 14.49 1.19 -15.39
N ALA A 148 15.17 0.04 -15.36
CA ALA A 148 14.57 -1.24 -15.72
C ALA A 148 13.48 -1.66 -14.72
N LEU A 149 13.70 -1.42 -13.43
CA LEU A 149 12.71 -1.70 -12.39
C LEU A 149 11.47 -0.82 -12.54
N GLN A 150 11.65 0.47 -12.77
CA GLN A 150 10.55 1.40 -13.00
C GLN A 150 9.74 0.99 -14.24
N GLN A 151 10.41 0.63 -15.33
CA GLN A 151 9.74 0.14 -16.53
C GLN A 151 8.94 -1.14 -16.24
N ARG A 152 9.52 -2.11 -15.53
CA ARG A 152 8.82 -3.34 -15.14
C ARG A 152 7.57 -3.04 -14.32
N VAL A 153 7.63 -2.11 -13.38
CA VAL A 153 6.48 -1.68 -12.58
C VAL A 153 5.40 -1.03 -13.45
N ILE A 154 5.80 -0.14 -14.38
CA ILE A 154 4.89 0.49 -15.34
C ILE A 154 4.18 -0.59 -16.18
N ASP A 155 4.91 -1.59 -16.66
CA ASP A 155 4.35 -2.69 -17.46
C ASP A 155 3.31 -3.49 -16.67
N VAL A 156 3.61 -3.83 -15.40
CA VAL A 156 2.67 -4.53 -14.51
C VAL A 156 1.41 -3.70 -14.25
N ILE A 157 1.55 -2.39 -14.02
CA ILE A 157 0.41 -1.48 -13.85
C ILE A 157 -0.44 -1.47 -15.12
N HIS A 158 0.17 -1.35 -16.31
CA HIS A 158 -0.55 -1.38 -17.57
C HIS A 158 -1.30 -2.70 -17.79
N ALA A 159 -0.63 -3.84 -17.60
CA ALA A 159 -1.25 -5.16 -17.72
C ALA A 159 -2.43 -5.34 -16.75
N THR A 160 -2.26 -4.92 -15.50
CA THR A 160 -3.32 -4.97 -14.48
C THR A 160 -4.52 -4.11 -14.87
N ARG A 161 -4.29 -2.86 -15.31
CA ARG A 161 -5.35 -1.97 -15.78
C ARG A 161 -6.12 -2.55 -16.96
N GLN A 162 -5.41 -3.17 -17.91
CA GLN A 162 -6.04 -3.83 -19.06
C GLN A 162 -6.96 -4.98 -18.61
N ARG A 163 -6.51 -5.84 -17.69
CA ARG A 163 -7.33 -6.93 -17.13
C ARG A 163 -8.57 -6.41 -16.42
N LEU A 164 -8.44 -5.31 -15.68
CA LEU A 164 -9.53 -4.62 -15.00
C LEU A 164 -10.42 -3.79 -15.95
N LYS A 165 -10.12 -3.76 -17.26
CA LYS A 165 -10.81 -2.94 -18.27
C LYS A 165 -10.85 -1.45 -17.91
N LEU A 166 -9.79 -0.98 -17.25
CA LEU A 166 -9.65 0.42 -16.88
C LEU A 166 -9.03 1.21 -18.04
N PRO A 167 -9.36 2.51 -18.17
CA PRO A 167 -8.70 3.37 -19.14
C PRO A 167 -7.18 3.39 -18.91
N PRO A 168 -6.36 3.79 -19.90
CA PRO A 168 -4.93 3.99 -19.69
C PRO A 168 -4.66 4.92 -18.50
N ALA A 169 -3.57 4.69 -17.78
CA ALA A 169 -3.17 5.62 -16.73
C ALA A 169 -2.79 6.96 -17.40
N HIS A 170 -3.33 8.06 -16.92
CA HIS A 170 -2.84 9.37 -17.33
C HIS A 170 -1.43 9.56 -16.77
N PRO A 171 -0.46 10.05 -17.57
CA PRO A 171 0.85 10.38 -17.04
C PRO A 171 0.68 11.42 -15.95
N VAL A 172 1.03 11.07 -14.72
CA VAL A 172 1.10 12.03 -13.62
C VAL A 172 2.27 12.96 -13.95
N PRO A 173 2.08 14.28 -14.01
CA PRO A 173 3.20 15.20 -14.21
C PRO A 173 4.21 14.97 -13.10
N CYS A 174 5.40 14.49 -13.46
CA CYS A 174 6.51 14.33 -12.54
C CYS A 174 6.94 15.73 -12.08
N GLN A 175 6.34 16.25 -11.01
CA GLN A 175 6.86 17.43 -10.34
C GLN A 175 8.09 17.00 -9.56
N VAL A 176 9.23 16.91 -10.26
CA VAL A 176 10.54 16.80 -9.64
C VAL A 176 10.71 18.04 -8.77
N ARG A 177 10.44 17.94 -7.48
CA ARG A 177 10.91 18.92 -6.50
C ARG A 177 12.42 18.75 -6.42
N ARG A 178 13.16 19.52 -7.22
CA ARG A 178 14.55 19.83 -6.92
C ARG A 178 14.56 20.61 -5.62
N SER A 179 14.87 19.93 -4.52
CA SER A 179 15.34 20.60 -3.32
C SER A 179 16.73 21.15 -3.64
N ASP A 180 16.79 22.37 -4.16
CA ASP A 180 18.02 23.18 -4.16
C ASP A 180 18.36 23.46 -2.69
N ARG A 181 19.09 22.53 -2.08
CA ARG A 181 19.76 22.74 -0.80
C ARG A 181 21.09 23.42 -1.12
N SER A 182 21.02 24.72 -1.42
CA SER A 182 22.21 25.56 -1.44
C SER A 182 22.76 25.64 -0.03
N GLU A 183 23.86 24.91 0.17
CA GLU A 183 24.82 25.15 1.22
C GLU A 183 25.21 26.63 1.22
N ASN A 184 25.07 27.29 2.36
CA ASN A 184 25.83 28.49 2.66
C ASN A 184 26.37 28.31 4.09
N ILE A 185 27.54 27.68 4.17
CA ILE A 185 28.45 27.72 5.31
C ILE A 185 29.74 28.40 4.85
N SER A 186 30.27 29.27 5.72
CA SER A 186 31.55 30.02 5.66
C SER A 186 31.35 31.47 5.21
N GLY A 187 31.78 32.51 5.92
CA GLY A 187 32.58 32.71 7.13
C GLY A 187 32.48 34.23 7.44
N GLY A 188 33.02 34.83 8.48
CA GLY A 188 33.92 34.41 9.54
C GLY A 188 33.99 35.58 10.53
N ALA A 189 34.51 35.29 11.71
CA ALA A 189 34.73 36.25 12.78
C ALA A 189 35.66 37.40 12.38
N SER A 190 35.32 38.62 12.79
CA SER A 190 36.16 39.58 13.53
C SER A 190 35.32 40.78 13.94
#